data_AF-A0A5N6QCL4-F1
#
_entry.id   AF-A0A5N6QCL4-F1
#
_cell.length_a   1.000
_cell.length_b   1.000
_cell.length_c   1.000
_cell.angle_alpha   90.00
_cell.angle_beta   90.00
_cell.angle_gamma   90.00
#
_symmetry.space_group_name_H-M   'P 1'
#
loop_
_entity.id
_entity.type
_entity.pdbx_description
1 polymer ?
#
loop_
_entity_poly.entity_id
_entity_poly.type
_entity_poly.pdbx_seq_one_letter_code
_entity_poly.pdbx_strand_id
1 'polypeptide(L)'
;MAWRNFYNEIKGLKVKELPNHVKPMLSLNYVKSAVQRGLDNYHAKYIQTSSVDPLLHVCFGGMIFSYLVALPEERRHLEHQQHAKEHGQGGH
;
A
#
# COMPACT_ATOMS: atom_id res chain seq x y z
N MET A 1 -8.76 24.51 1.10
CA MET A 1 -7.59 25.36 0.74
C MET A 1 -6.27 24.75 1.18
N ALA A 2 -6.15 24.20 2.41
CA ALA A 2 -4.90 23.63 2.93
C ALA A 2 -4.25 22.53 2.07
N TRP A 3 -5.04 21.65 1.44
CA TRP A 3 -4.50 20.54 0.63
C TRP A 3 -3.80 20.99 -0.67
N ARG A 4 -4.29 22.07 -1.31
CA ARG A 4 -3.63 22.65 -2.51
C ARG A 4 -2.30 23.29 -2.15
N ASN A 5 -2.22 23.95 -1.00
CA ASN A 5 -0.98 24.57 -0.52
C ASN A 5 0.07 23.51 -0.16
N PHE A 6 -0.35 22.46 0.55
CA PHE A 6 0.51 21.31 0.89
C PHE A 6 1.08 20.60 -0.35
N TYR A 7 0.24 20.37 -1.37
CA TYR A 7 0.70 19.76 -2.64
C TYR A 7 1.71 20.65 -3.37
N ASN A 8 1.47 21.96 -3.42
CA ASN A 8 2.39 22.91 -4.06
C ASN A 8 3.74 23.00 -3.32
N GLU A 9 3.72 22.86 -1.99
CA GLU A 9 4.90 22.85 -1.12
C GLU A 9 5.71 21.56 -1.29
N ILE A 10 5.05 20.39 -1.34
CA ILE A 10 5.68 19.10 -1.63
C ILE A 10 6.28 19.05 -3.03
N LYS A 11 5.59 19.61 -4.03
CA LYS A 11 6.05 19.61 -5.42
C LYS A 11 7.34 20.43 -5.61
N GLY A 12 7.58 21.42 -4.76
CA GLY A 12 8.80 22.24 -4.78
C GLY A 12 10.00 21.61 -4.07
N LEU A 13 9.78 20.57 -3.25
CA LEU A 13 10.83 19.92 -2.47
C LEU A 13 11.51 18.79 -3.26
N LYS A 14 12.83 18.68 -3.12
CA LYS A 14 13.56 17.50 -3.63
C LYS A 14 13.13 16.26 -2.86
N VAL A 15 13.16 15.09 -3.51
CA VAL A 15 12.85 13.77 -2.89
C VAL A 15 13.68 13.51 -1.63
N LYS A 16 14.86 14.13 -1.52
CA LYS A 16 15.75 14.05 -0.35
C LYS A 16 15.35 14.97 0.82
N GLU A 17 14.59 16.03 0.57
CA GLU A 17 14.17 17.03 1.56
C GLU A 17 12.76 16.76 2.11
N LEU A 18 11.96 16.05 1.32
CA LEU A 18 10.66 15.52 1.71
C LEU A 18 10.68 14.88 3.11
N PRO A 19 11.56 13.91 3.42
CA PRO A 19 11.55 13.22 4.71
C PRO A 19 11.70 14.17 5.90
N ASN A 20 12.48 15.24 5.75
CA ASN A 20 12.72 16.22 6.81
C ASN A 20 11.52 17.16 7.00
N HIS A 21 10.76 17.43 5.94
CA HIS A 21 9.56 18.25 5.98
C HIS A 21 8.33 17.47 6.48
N VAL A 22 8.17 16.20 6.09
CA VAL A 22 7.01 15.40 6.53
C VAL A 22 7.20 14.78 7.92
N LYS A 23 8.44 14.50 8.36
CA LYS A 23 8.72 13.95 9.71
C LYS A 23 8.02 14.68 10.86
N PRO A 24 8.11 16.02 10.96
CA PRO A 24 7.46 16.75 12.05
C PRO A 24 5.93 16.77 11.92
N MET A 25 5.39 16.79 10.68
CA MET A 25 3.93 16.69 10.46
C MET A 25 3.39 15.30 10.77
N LEU A 26 4.15 14.25 10.47
CA LEU A 26 3.90 12.87 10.85
C LEU A 26 4.60 12.54 12.17
N SER A 27 4.44 13.40 13.18
CA SER A 27 4.91 13.06 14.53
C SER A 27 4.33 11.69 14.88
N LEU A 28 5.17 10.77 15.38
CA LEU A 28 4.75 9.41 15.70
C LEU A 28 3.56 9.39 16.66
N ASN A 29 3.44 10.41 17.52
CA ASN A 29 2.31 10.60 18.42
C ASN A 29 1.02 10.97 17.69
N TYR A 30 1.08 11.83 16.67
CA TYR A 30 -0.07 12.16 15.84
C TYR A 30 -0.52 10.94 15.03
N VAL A 31 0.41 10.21 14.42
CA VAL A 31 0.09 8.98 13.69
C VAL A 31 -0.52 7.95 14.61
N LYS A 32 0.07 7.71 15.78
CA LYS A 32 -0.44 6.76 16.78
C LYS A 32 -1.86 7.12 17.24
N SER A 33 -2.11 8.38 17.56
CA SER A 33 -3.45 8.82 18.00
C SER A 33 -4.48 8.77 16.87
N ALA A 34 -4.10 9.13 15.64
CA ALA A 34 -4.97 9.01 14.47
C ALA A 34 -5.32 7.55 14.16
N VAL A 35 -4.35 6.64 14.20
CA VAL A 35 -4.56 5.21 14.02
C VAL A 35 -5.45 4.65 15.12
N GLN A 36 -5.18 4.98 16.38
CA GLN A 36 -5.97 4.53 17.51
C GLN A 36 -7.42 4.97 17.40
N ARG A 37 -7.66 6.25 17.07
CA ARG A 37 -9.02 6.76 16.83
C ARG A 37 -9.71 6.07 15.65
N GLY A 38 -8.96 5.75 14.60
CA GLY A 38 -9.47 4.98 13.46
C GLY A 38 -9.91 3.56 13.87
N LEU A 39 -9.09 2.87 14.65
CA LEU A 39 -9.37 1.54 15.18
C LEU A 39 -10.56 1.55 16.14
N ASP A 40 -10.63 2.53 17.04
CA ASP A 40 -11.74 2.67 17.99
C ASP A 40 -13.08 2.89 17.26
N ASN A 41 -13.09 3.76 16.24
CA ASN A 41 -14.27 3.99 15.41
C ASN A 41 -14.67 2.75 14.60
N TYR A 42 -13.70 2.04 14.05
CA TYR A 42 -13.93 0.82 13.29
C TYR A 42 -14.49 -0.30 14.20
N HIS A 43 -13.92 -0.44 15.40
CA HIS A 43 -14.39 -1.37 16.41
C HIS A 43 -15.83 -1.06 16.85
N ALA A 44 -16.13 0.20 17.16
CA ALA A 44 -17.48 0.63 17.51
C ALA A 44 -18.47 0.38 16.36
N LYS A 45 -18.07 0.64 15.12
CA LYS A 45 -18.96 0.54 13.96
C LYS A 45 -19.25 -0.89 13.51
N TYR A 46 -18.28 -1.80 13.58
CA TYR A 46 -18.40 -3.13 12.98
C TYR A 46 -18.30 -4.28 13.98
N ILE A 47 -17.55 -4.12 15.08
CA ILE A 47 -17.36 -5.21 16.05
C ILE A 47 -18.47 -5.17 17.10
N GLN A 48 -18.77 -4.01 17.66
CA GLN A 48 -19.85 -3.88 18.67
C GLN A 48 -21.25 -4.10 18.07
N THR A 49 -21.42 -3.79 16.78
CA THR A 49 -22.66 -4.00 16.04
C THR A 49 -22.80 -5.44 15.52
N SER A 50 -21.84 -6.33 15.81
CA SER A 50 -21.81 -7.72 15.31
C SER A 50 -21.94 -7.82 13.79
N SER A 51 -21.30 -6.90 13.04
CA SER A 51 -21.24 -6.96 11.58
C SER A 51 -20.27 -8.05 11.11
N VAL A 52 -20.57 -8.67 9.98
CA VAL A 52 -19.67 -9.61 9.27
C VAL A 52 -18.60 -8.91 8.43
N ASP A 53 -18.71 -7.59 8.26
CA ASP A 53 -17.78 -6.78 7.45
C ASP A 53 -16.29 -6.94 7.83
N PRO A 54 -15.90 -7.06 9.12
CA PRO A 54 -14.51 -7.28 9.47
C PRO A 54 -13.92 -8.57 8.88
N LEU A 55 -14.72 -9.63 8.82
CA LEU A 55 -14.30 -10.89 8.20
C LEU A 55 -14.11 -10.71 6.69
N LEU A 56 -15.07 -10.05 6.04
CA LEU A 56 -15.04 -9.78 4.61
C LEU A 56 -13.85 -8.89 4.23
N HIS A 57 -13.55 -7.85 5.00
CA HIS A 57 -12.38 -6.99 4.76
C HIS A 57 -11.07 -7.76 4.84
N VAL A 58 -10.95 -8.73 5.75
CA VAL A 58 -9.77 -9.60 5.82
C VAL A 58 -9.71 -10.54 4.61
N CYS A 59 -10.84 -11.15 4.21
CA CYS A 59 -10.89 -12.02 3.04
C CYS A 59 -10.53 -11.28 1.75
N PHE A 60 -11.20 -10.15 1.46
CA PHE A 60 -10.95 -9.35 0.27
C PHE A 60 -9.57 -8.70 0.30
N GLY A 61 -9.16 -8.16 1.45
CA GLY A 61 -7.83 -7.59 1.63
C GLY A 61 -6.74 -8.63 1.43
N GLY A 62 -6.91 -9.83 1.98
CA GLY A 62 -6.00 -10.96 1.81
C GLY A 62 -5.87 -11.39 0.35
N MET A 63 -6.99 -11.51 -0.37
CA MET A 63 -6.99 -11.85 -1.80
C MET A 63 -6.28 -10.80 -2.66
N ILE A 64 -6.56 -9.50 -2.44
CA ILE A 64 -5.90 -8.42 -3.17
C ILE A 64 -4.40 -8.39 -2.86
N PHE A 65 -4.04 -8.49 -1.58
CA PHE A 65 -2.65 -8.51 -1.15
C PHE A 65 -1.90 -9.71 -1.71
N SER A 66 -2.50 -10.92 -1.70
CA SER A 66 -1.88 -12.11 -2.27
C SER A 66 -1.59 -11.95 -3.76
N TYR A 67 -2.49 -11.30 -4.52
CA TYR A 67 -2.24 -10.99 -5.92
C TYR A 67 -1.04 -10.05 -6.08
N LEU A 68 -1.01 -8.96 -5.31
CA LEU A 68 0.08 -7.99 -5.38
C LEU A 68 1.45 -8.57 -4.97
N VAL A 69 1.48 -9.48 -4.00
CA VAL A 69 2.70 -10.18 -3.58
C VAL A 69 3.11 -11.26 -4.57
N ALA A 70 2.17 -11.90 -5.26
CA ALA A 70 2.46 -12.89 -6.29
C ALA A 70 2.88 -12.25 -7.63
N LEU A 71 2.55 -10.98 -7.88
CA LEU A 71 2.91 -10.27 -9.11
C LEU A 71 4.41 -10.34 -9.46
N PRO A 72 5.37 -10.07 -8.54
CA PRO A 72 6.80 -10.20 -8.84
C PRO A 72 7.22 -11.62 -9.22
N GLU A 73 6.62 -12.64 -8.61
CA GLU A 73 6.92 -14.03 -8.93
C GLU A 73 6.39 -14.41 -10.32
N GLU A 74 5.15 -14.04 -10.63
CA GLU A 74 4.56 -14.20 -11.96
C GLU A 74 5.39 -13.48 -13.05
N ARG A 75 5.91 -12.28 -12.75
CA ARG A 75 6.80 -11.55 -13.67
C ARG A 75 8.12 -12.29 -13.88
N ARG A 76 8.74 -12.80 -12.82
CA ARG A 76 9.97 -13.60 -12.93
C ARG A 76 9.73 -14.91 -13.68
N HIS A 77 8.60 -15.57 -13.50
CA HIS A 77 8.24 -16.78 -14.23
C HIS A 77 8.02 -16.51 -15.73
N LEU A 78 7.37 -15.40 -16.09
CA LEU A 78 7.22 -14.99 -17.48
C LEU A 78 8.55 -14.63 -18.14
N GLU A 79 9.46 -13.95 -17.42
CA GLU A 79 10.81 -13.62 -17.93
C GLU A 79 11.63 -14.88 -18.20
N HIS A 80 11.62 -15.88 -17.31
CA HIS A 80 12.29 -17.16 -17.56
C HIS A 80 11.67 -17.94 -18.74
N GLN A 81 10.33 -17.88 -18.91
CA GLN A 81 9.67 -18.49 -20.07
C GLN A 81 10.00 -17.76 -21.38
N GLN A 82 10.15 -16.43 -21.35
CA GLN A 82 10.58 -15.65 -22.51
C GLN A 82 12.03 -15.98 -22.89
N HIS A 83 12.95 -16.00 -21.91
CA HIS A 83 14.33 -16.43 -22.14
C HIS A 83 14.44 -17.88 -22.64
N ALA A 84 13.62 -18.81 -22.13
CA ALA A 84 13.61 -20.19 -22.62
C ALA A 84 13.06 -20.32 -24.06
N LYS A 85 12.07 -19.50 -24.44
CA LYS A 85 11.53 -19.47 -25.81
C LYS A 85 12.51 -18.84 -26.80
N GLU A 86 13.20 -17.77 -26.42
CA GLU A 86 14.21 -17.11 -27.26
C GLU A 86 15.46 -17.99 -27.46
N HIS A 87 15.91 -18.73 -26.43
CA HIS A 87 17.04 -19.65 -26.55
C HIS A 87 16.67 -21.04 -27.11
N GLY A 88 15.39 -21.39 -27.22
CA GLY A 88 14.89 -22.65 -27.79
C GLY A 88 14.62 -22.63 -29.30
N GLN A 89 14.62 -21.45 -29.95
CA GLN A 89 14.36 -21.29 -31.39
C GLN A 89 15.63 -21.17 -32.25
N GLY A 90 16.83 -21.28 -31.67
CA GLY A 90 18.11 -21.19 -32.39
C GLY A 90 18.79 -22.54 -32.69
N GLY A 91 18.07 -23.66 -32.57
CA GLY A 91 18.62 -25.01 -32.75
C GLY A 91 17.73 -25.87 -33.63
N HIS A 92 17.70 -25.58 -34.93
CA HIS A 92 17.35 -26.53 -35.99
C HIS A 92 17.95 -26.08 -37.31
#